data_AF-A0A1Q7VW19-F1
#
_entry.id   AF-A0A1Q7VW19-F1
#
_cell.length_a   1.000
_cell.length_b   1.000
_cell.length_c   1.000
_cell.angle_alpha   90.00
_cell.angle_beta   90.00
_cell.angle_gamma   90.00
#
_symmetry.space_group_name_H-M   'P 1'
#
loop_
_entity.id
_entity.type
_entity.pdbx_description
1 polymer ?
#
loop_
_entity_poly.entity_id
_entity_poly.type
_entity_poly.pdbx_seq_one_letter_code
_entity_poly.pdbx_strand_id
1 'polypeptide(L)'
;MVALLEAEIAGSDKLSWDKRAEPRGVISTKPGLKRYLRTTPGGLLHVDKKAVDAEANLDGKFLLRCSDPKLSAEDIALGYKQLLEVERG
;
A
#
# COMPACT_ATOMS: atom_id res chain seq x y z
N MET A 1 4.62 0.94 0.04
CA MET A 1 4.08 -0.14 0.90
C MET A 1 4.35 -1.53 0.36
N VAL A 2 4.10 -1.81 -0.93
CA VAL A 2 4.38 -3.12 -1.53
C VAL A 2 5.85 -3.53 -1.42
N ALA A 3 6.79 -2.65 -1.79
CA ALA A 3 8.23 -2.93 -1.67
C ALA A 3 8.69 -3.27 -0.24
N LEU A 4 8.06 -2.66 0.78
CA LEU A 4 8.35 -2.97 2.19
C LEU A 4 7.85 -4.36 2.55
N LEU A 5 6.66 -4.76 2.07
CA LEU A 5 6.15 -6.11 2.27
C LEU A 5 7.02 -7.15 1.56
N GLU A 6 7.46 -6.88 0.32
CA GLU A 6 8.36 -7.76 -0.42
C GLU A 6 9.69 -7.99 0.32
N ALA A 7 10.25 -6.93 0.90
CA ALA A 7 11.44 -7.03 1.72
C ALA A 7 11.21 -7.86 3.00
N GLU A 8 10.06 -7.69 3.67
CA GLU A 8 9.71 -8.40 4.91
C GLU A 8 9.44 -9.90 4.70
N ILE A 9 8.92 -10.30 3.54
CA ILE A 9 8.66 -11.72 3.22
C ILE A 9 9.83 -12.38 2.47
N ALA A 10 10.87 -11.63 2.11
CA ALA A 10 12.01 -12.13 1.35
C ALA A 10 12.68 -13.31 2.07
N GLY A 11 12.82 -14.44 1.37
CA GLY A 11 13.44 -15.65 1.91
C GLY A 11 12.56 -16.45 2.88
N SER A 12 11.35 -15.99 3.20
CA SER A 12 10.42 -16.70 4.10
C SER A 12 9.99 -18.07 3.57
N ASP A 13 10.07 -18.28 2.25
CA ASP A 13 9.77 -19.56 1.60
C ASP A 13 10.74 -20.69 1.99
N LYS A 14 11.98 -20.34 2.37
CA LYS A 14 13.00 -21.30 2.82
C LYS A 14 12.81 -21.72 4.28
N LEU A 15 11.96 -21.01 5.03
CA LEU A 15 11.67 -21.31 6.42
C LEU A 15 10.68 -22.47 6.54
N SER A 16 10.77 -23.23 7.63
CA SER A 16 9.74 -24.19 8.00
C SER A 16 8.42 -23.48 8.33
N TRP A 17 7.31 -24.23 8.31
CA TRP A 17 5.98 -23.70 8.61
C TRP A 17 5.94 -22.89 9.91
N ASP A 18 6.46 -23.45 11.01
CA ASP A 18 6.44 -22.80 12.32
C ASP A 18 7.26 -21.51 12.36
N LYS A 19 8.43 -21.52 11.69
CA LYS A 19 9.29 -20.33 11.60
C LYS A 19 8.71 -19.25 10.70
N ARG A 20 7.86 -19.61 9.75
CA ARG A 20 7.15 -18.65 8.90
C ARG A 20 5.93 -18.04 9.60
N ALA A 21 5.40 -18.68 10.64
CA ALA A 21 4.27 -18.14 11.40
C ALA A 21 4.62 -16.86 12.18
N GLU A 22 5.88 -16.72 12.59
CA GLU A 22 6.39 -15.55 13.31
C GLU A 22 6.35 -14.25 12.47
N PRO A 23 7.01 -14.16 11.29
CA PRO A 23 6.92 -12.97 10.45
C PRO A 23 5.49 -12.72 9.96
N ARG A 24 4.71 -13.77 9.70
CA ARG A 24 3.26 -13.63 9.40
C ARG A 24 2.53 -12.91 10.54
N GLY A 25 2.80 -13.29 11.79
CA GLY A 25 2.24 -12.64 12.98
C GLY A 25 2.61 -11.17 13.05
N VAL A 26 3.88 -10.84 12.87
CA VAL A 26 4.38 -9.45 12.88
C VAL A 26 3.75 -8.62 11.75
N ILE A 27 3.67 -9.15 10.52
CA ILE A 27 3.05 -8.43 9.41
C ILE A 27 1.55 -8.22 9.65
N SER A 28 0.88 -9.17 10.31
CA SER A 28 -0.56 -9.08 10.60
C SER A 28 -0.94 -7.93 11.55
N THR A 29 0.00 -7.44 12.36
CA THR A 29 -0.21 -6.28 13.24
C THR A 29 0.02 -4.95 12.53
N LYS A 30 0.61 -4.96 11.32
CA LYS A 30 0.89 -3.77 10.50
C LYS A 30 -0.25 -3.60 9.47
N PRO A 31 -1.31 -2.79 9.72
CA PRO A 31 -2.49 -2.72 8.86
C PRO A 31 -2.17 -2.34 7.41
N GLY A 32 -1.18 -1.48 7.20
CA GLY A 32 -0.71 -1.09 5.86
C GLY A 32 -0.10 -2.25 5.06
N LEU A 33 0.56 -3.21 5.72
CA LEU A 33 1.19 -4.36 5.07
C LEU A 33 0.25 -5.57 5.01
N LYS A 34 -0.51 -5.82 6.10
CA LYS A 34 -1.51 -6.90 6.19
C LYS A 34 -2.47 -6.90 5.00
N ARG A 35 -2.91 -5.71 4.57
CA ARG A 35 -3.81 -5.53 3.43
C ARG A 35 -3.29 -6.15 2.12
N TYR A 36 -1.97 -6.20 1.94
CA TYR A 36 -1.33 -6.75 0.74
C TYR A 36 -0.75 -8.15 0.98
N LEU A 37 -0.85 -8.70 2.20
CA LEU A 37 -0.31 -10.02 2.51
C LEU A 37 -1.30 -11.12 2.11
N ARG A 38 -0.87 -12.01 1.23
CA ARG A 38 -1.55 -13.26 0.86
C ARG A 38 -0.81 -14.45 1.43
N THR A 39 -1.53 -15.39 2.02
CA THR A 39 -0.96 -16.68 2.45
C THR A 39 -1.51 -17.80 1.56
N THR A 40 -0.64 -18.68 1.07
CA THR A 40 -1.09 -19.88 0.32
C THR A 40 -1.58 -20.97 1.29
N PRO A 41 -2.28 -22.01 0.81
CA PRO A 41 -2.65 -23.16 1.66
C PRO A 41 -1.43 -23.84 2.30
N GLY A 42 -0.27 -23.84 1.62
CA GLY A 42 1.01 -24.32 2.14
C GLY A 42 1.77 -23.32 3.02
N GLY A 43 1.14 -22.18 3.36
CA GLY A 43 1.66 -21.20 4.31
C GLY A 43 2.67 -20.22 3.74
N LEU A 44 2.99 -20.29 2.45
CA LEU A 44 3.92 -19.33 1.82
C LEU A 44 3.33 -17.94 1.83
N LEU A 45 4.18 -16.93 2.05
CA LEU A 45 3.80 -15.53 2.15
C LEU A 45 4.06 -14.85 0.81
N HIS A 46 3.04 -14.20 0.25
CA HIS A 46 3.13 -13.52 -1.05
C HIS A 46 2.44 -12.16 -0.96
N VAL A 47 2.76 -11.29 -1.91
CA VAL A 47 1.99 -10.07 -2.17
C VAL A 47 0.71 -10.44 -2.92
N ASP A 48 -0.43 -9.93 -2.46
CA ASP A 48 -1.70 -10.00 -3.20
C ASP A 48 -1.71 -8.97 -4.33
N LYS A 49 -1.39 -9.41 -5.55
CA LYS A 49 -1.41 -8.56 -6.75
C LYS A 49 -2.80 -7.96 -7.02
N LYS A 50 -3.88 -8.68 -6.72
CA LYS A 50 -5.24 -8.15 -6.94
C LYS A 50 -5.54 -7.00 -5.99
N ALA A 51 -5.09 -7.11 -4.73
CA ALA A 51 -5.22 -6.03 -3.76
C ALA A 51 -4.38 -4.80 -4.18
N VAL A 52 -3.19 -5.03 -4.74
CA VAL A 52 -2.35 -3.96 -5.30
C VAL A 52 -3.04 -3.27 -6.47
N ASP A 53 -3.59 -4.02 -7.43
CA ASP A 53 -4.29 -3.46 -8.58
C ASP A 53 -5.57 -2.72 -8.17
N ALA A 54 -6.31 -3.25 -7.19
CA ALA A 54 -7.50 -2.60 -6.64
C ALA A 54 -7.15 -1.26 -5.98
N GLU A 55 -6.05 -1.20 -5.22
CA GLU A 55 -5.58 0.05 -4.63
C GLU A 55 -5.06 1.03 -5.69
N ALA A 56 -4.31 0.54 -6.69
CA ALA A 56 -3.82 1.38 -7.79
C ALA A 56 -4.97 2.03 -8.59
N ASN A 57 -6.14 1.39 -8.65
CA ASN A 57 -7.34 1.96 -9.26
C ASN A 57 -8.00 3.09 -8.42
N LEU A 58 -7.62 3.22 -7.15
CA LEU A 58 -8.05 4.26 -6.21
C LEU A 58 -6.99 5.36 -6.08
N ASP A 59 -5.71 5.01 -6.25
CA ASP A 59 -4.60 5.95 -6.24
C ASP A 59 -4.72 6.91 -7.44
N GLY A 60 -4.92 8.20 -7.17
CA GLY A 60 -5.08 9.23 -8.19
C GLY A 60 -6.51 9.73 -8.42
N LYS A 61 -7.53 9.16 -7.76
CA LYS A 61 -8.90 9.68 -7.80
C LYS A 61 -9.16 10.62 -6.63
N PHE A 62 -8.87 11.89 -6.83
CA PHE A 62 -9.14 12.95 -5.85
C PHE A 62 -10.35 13.77 -6.30
N LEU A 63 -11.39 13.87 -5.47
CA LEU A 63 -12.45 14.86 -5.65
C LEU A 63 -12.02 16.15 -4.97
N LEU A 64 -11.48 17.09 -5.74
CA LEU A 64 -11.10 18.40 -5.24
C LEU A 64 -12.31 19.33 -5.32
N ARG A 65 -12.73 19.89 -4.18
CA ARG A 65 -13.69 21.00 -4.13
C ARG A 65 -12.95 22.31 -3.85
N CYS A 66 -13.07 23.26 -4.76
CA CYS A 66 -12.60 24.63 -4.58
C CYS A 66 -13.81 25.58 -4.51
N SER A 67 -13.80 26.51 -3.57
CA SER A 67 -14.86 27.52 -3.41
C SER A 67 -14.60 28.79 -4.22
N ASP A 68 -13.42 28.92 -4.84
CA ASP A 68 -13.05 30.07 -5.64
C ASP A 68 -13.39 29.84 -7.13
N PRO A 69 -14.29 30.64 -7.72
CA PRO A 69 -14.74 30.45 -9.11
C PRO A 69 -13.74 30.94 -10.16
N LYS A 70 -12.63 31.57 -9.76
CA LYS A 70 -11.60 32.12 -10.68
C LYS A 70 -10.39 31.20 -10.81
N LEU A 71 -10.23 30.20 -9.94
CA LEU A 71 -9.18 29.21 -10.06
C LEU A 71 -9.52 28.17 -11.15
N SER A 72 -8.55 27.92 -12.03
CA SER A 72 -8.68 26.85 -13.03
C SER A 72 -8.52 25.48 -12.36
N ALA A 73 -9.09 24.43 -12.99
CA ALA A 73 -8.93 23.06 -12.53
C ALA A 73 -7.44 22.62 -12.53
N GLU A 74 -6.64 23.17 -13.45
CA GLU A 74 -5.21 22.91 -13.57
C GLU A 74 -4.42 23.50 -12.39
N ASP A 75 -4.73 24.74 -11.99
CA ASP A 75 -4.11 25.39 -10.82
C ASP A 75 -4.49 24.71 -9.50
N ILE A 76 -5.73 24.21 -9.39
CA ILE A 76 -6.20 23.44 -8.23
C ILE A 76 -5.44 22.11 -8.12
N ALA A 77 -5.25 21.41 -9.24
CA ALA A 77 -4.50 20.15 -9.27
C ALA A 77 -3.01 20.35 -8.93
N LEU A 78 -2.41 21.44 -9.44
CA LEU A 78 -1.02 21.80 -9.15
C LEU A 78 -0.80 22.12 -7.67
N GLY A 79 -1.68 22.94 -7.08
CA GLY A 79 -1.61 23.29 -5.66
C GLY A 79 -1.81 22.09 -4.73
N TYR A 80 -2.72 21.17 -5.07
CA TYR A 80 -2.95 19.96 -4.29
C TYR A 80 -1.75 19.00 -4.31
N LYS A 81 -1.09 18.87 -5.45
CA LYS A 81 0.11 18.02 -5.59
C LYS A 81 1.25 18.52 -4.70
N GLN A 82 1.45 19.83 -4.62
CA GLN A 82 2.44 20.45 -3.73
C GLN A 82 2.12 20.22 -2.24
N LEU A 83 0.83 20.18 -1.86
CA LEU A 83 0.41 19.92 -0.48
C LEU A 83 0.69 18.47 -0.05
N LEU A 84 0.38 17.50 -0.92
CA LEU A 84 0.63 16.07 -0.68
C LEU A 84 2.12 15.73 -0.52
N GLU A 85 3.02 16.48 -1.18
CA GLU A 85 4.46 16.32 -1.02
C GLU A 85 4.96 16.87 0.33
N VAL A 86 4.26 17.84 0.92
CA VAL A 86 4.58 18.43 2.23
C VAL A 86 4.09 17.55 3.39
N GLU A 87 2.95 16.85 3.26
CA GLU A 87 2.43 15.95 4.31
C GLU A 87 3.09 14.56 4.37
N ARG A 88 3.96 14.24 3.40
CA ARG A 88 4.79 13.02 3.39
C ARG A 88 6.20 13.23 3.98
N GLY A 89 6.50 14.43 4.46
CA GLY A 89 7.70 14.77 5.24
C GLY A 89 7.58 14.35 6.70
#